data_AF-C5LDW3-F1
#
_entry.id   AF-C5LDW3-F1
#
_cell.length_a   1.000
_cell.length_b   1.000
_cell.length_c   1.000
_cell.angle_alpha   90.00
_cell.angle_beta   90.00
_cell.angle_gamma   90.00
#
_symmetry.space_group_name_H-M   'P 1'
#
loop_
_entity.id
_entity.type
_entity.pdbx_description
1 polymer ?
#
loop_
_entity_poly.entity_id
_entity_poly.type
_entity_poly.pdbx_seq_one_letter_code
_entity_poly.pdbx_strand_id
1 'polypeptide(L)'
;MLPFKRRIIDERVGISKDAPRRLQWFLNLPNGFSNNLAFQSAGQALDEPIVPLKRPSRKGRKRPHVDYPATHANTEVPTTNGYRVLDRLPPLDLSGQCVLLLGMVYANEKRRECEGQGMRDTKRIVALEKEFDCRVFTVDKTHPERVGYVTDNVLRHIQSNFNDPRRMLSSFQQAWGKEGRQQFRLVALDYFRSPAGWSETNWSKAFFDHTLPALCTEGWMPDDGRLILPNTTCTMDGIRASEDLQACFNVAVLQDPDDNPLWAATRTLEAHGTLYSMSGHYTNDTERRHLDELAPFIQLTPIPGMSGSKMKRNGD
;
A
#
# COMPACT_ATOMS: atom_id res chain seq x y z
N MET A 1 49.88 69.82 -31.74
CA MET A 1 48.45 70.05 -31.47
C MET A 1 48.26 69.99 -29.96
N LEU A 2 47.80 71.10 -29.38
CA LEU A 2 47.67 71.38 -27.94
C LEU A 2 46.32 70.85 -27.36
N PRO A 3 46.12 70.88 -26.02
CA PRO A 3 45.40 69.89 -25.21
C PRO A 3 44.03 70.40 -24.69
N PHE A 4 43.56 69.89 -23.53
CA PHE A 4 42.32 70.17 -22.75
C PHE A 4 41.21 69.11 -22.96
N LYS A 5 40.39 68.69 -21.98
CA LYS A 5 39.91 69.33 -20.74
C LYS A 5 39.30 68.29 -19.76
N ARG A 6 39.25 68.67 -18.49
CA ARG A 6 38.66 67.98 -17.32
C ARG A 6 37.11 67.96 -17.31
N ARG A 7 36.59 66.97 -16.55
CA ARG A 7 35.41 66.93 -15.63
C ARG A 7 34.04 67.41 -16.14
N ILE A 8 33.00 66.66 -15.78
CA ILE A 8 31.98 66.99 -14.75
C ILE A 8 31.01 65.81 -14.58
N ILE A 9 30.55 65.61 -13.34
CA ILE A 9 29.48 64.71 -12.89
C ILE A 9 28.14 65.36 -13.21
N ASP A 10 27.14 64.60 -13.67
CA ASP A 10 25.76 64.93 -13.34
C ASP A 10 24.85 63.69 -13.39
N GLU A 11 24.10 63.52 -12.30
CA GLU A 11 23.02 62.57 -12.13
C GLU A 11 21.80 63.04 -12.94
N ARG A 12 21.05 62.10 -13.55
CA ARG A 12 19.59 62.22 -13.67
C ARG A 12 18.92 60.88 -13.95
N VAL A 13 18.25 60.44 -12.90
CA VAL A 13 17.03 59.61 -12.77
C VAL A 13 16.22 59.42 -14.06
N GLY A 14 15.85 58.15 -14.32
CA GLY A 14 14.90 57.77 -15.37
C GLY A 14 14.48 56.30 -15.34
N ILE A 15 13.73 55.91 -14.29
CA ILE A 15 12.62 54.93 -14.25
C ILE A 15 12.60 53.83 -15.33
N SER A 16 12.64 52.54 -14.92
CA SER A 16 11.65 51.54 -15.35
C SER A 16 11.83 50.17 -14.66
N LYS A 17 10.78 49.78 -13.94
CA LYS A 17 10.14 48.43 -13.85
C LYS A 17 11.07 47.22 -13.60
N ASP A 18 11.05 46.71 -12.37
CA ASP A 18 10.55 45.36 -12.05
C ASP A 18 11.01 44.87 -10.67
N ALA A 19 10.08 44.89 -9.71
CA ALA A 19 10.03 44.07 -8.50
C ALA A 19 8.68 44.39 -7.80
N PRO A 20 8.16 43.59 -6.86
CA PRO A 20 8.52 42.22 -6.44
C PRO A 20 7.28 41.30 -6.33
N ARG A 21 7.46 40.04 -5.93
CA ARG A 21 6.70 39.42 -4.81
C ARG A 21 7.20 38.01 -4.50
N ARG A 22 8.04 37.95 -3.47
CA ARG A 22 8.09 36.83 -2.54
C ARG A 22 6.69 36.66 -1.93
N LEU A 23 6.13 35.47 -2.00
CA LEU A 23 5.04 35.05 -1.13
C LEU A 23 5.57 33.98 -0.17
N GLN A 24 5.75 34.43 1.08
CA GLN A 24 5.65 33.58 2.26
C GLN A 24 4.21 33.09 2.37
N TRP A 25 4.04 31.80 2.68
CA TRP A 25 2.89 31.33 3.45
C TRP A 25 3.39 30.44 4.58
N PHE A 26 3.03 30.87 5.80
CA PHE A 26 3.15 30.17 7.07
C PHE A 26 2.10 29.06 7.18
N LEU A 27 2.43 27.94 7.83
CA LEU A 27 1.53 27.26 8.76
C LEU A 27 2.33 26.64 9.92
N ASN A 28 2.27 27.34 11.05
CA ASN A 28 2.02 26.86 12.42
C ASN A 28 2.49 25.46 12.83
N LEU A 29 3.58 25.42 13.60
CA LEU A 29 3.83 24.39 14.62
C LEU A 29 3.82 25.08 15.99
N PRO A 30 3.04 24.62 16.99
CA PRO A 30 3.22 25.07 18.35
C PRO A 30 4.48 24.42 18.94
N ASN A 31 5.48 25.27 19.21
CA ASN A 31 6.59 24.96 20.10
C ASN A 31 6.08 24.85 21.53
N GLY A 32 6.51 23.80 22.23
CA GLY A 32 6.41 23.70 23.67
C GLY A 32 7.00 22.41 24.16
N PHE A 33 8.31 22.41 24.44
CA PHE A 33 8.94 21.87 25.66
C PHE A 33 10.46 21.71 25.42
N SER A 34 11.21 22.68 25.93
CA SER A 34 12.61 22.49 26.34
C SER A 34 12.62 22.11 27.81
N ASN A 35 13.29 21.02 28.17
CA ASN A 35 14.51 21.08 29.01
C ASN A 35 14.98 19.70 29.52
N ASN A 36 16.31 19.64 29.63
CA ASN A 36 17.14 18.81 30.50
C ASN A 36 17.61 17.43 30.01
N LEU A 37 18.75 17.51 29.32
CA LEU A 37 19.90 16.61 29.47
C LEU A 37 20.28 16.39 30.93
N ALA A 38 20.36 15.13 31.34
CA ALA A 38 21.55 14.52 31.95
C ALA A 38 21.16 13.13 32.45
N PHE A 39 21.57 12.06 31.76
CA PHE A 39 21.76 10.79 32.43
C PHE A 39 22.99 10.06 31.90
N GLN A 40 23.80 9.69 32.88
CA GLN A 40 25.14 9.14 32.77
C GLN A 40 25.11 7.72 32.22
N SER A 41 26.15 7.43 31.45
CA SER A 41 26.62 6.10 31.07
C SER A 41 26.84 5.21 32.29
N ALA A 42 26.17 4.06 32.32
CA ALA A 42 26.62 2.89 33.07
C ALA A 42 26.50 1.68 32.13
N GLY A 43 27.66 1.24 31.62
CA GLY A 43 27.77 -0.05 30.96
C GLY A 43 27.70 -1.14 32.00
N GLN A 44 26.81 -2.11 31.79
CA GLN A 44 26.92 -3.44 32.36
C GLN A 44 26.67 -4.44 31.24
N ALA A 45 27.76 -5.11 30.85
CA ALA A 45 27.70 -6.33 30.07
C ALA A 45 27.18 -7.45 30.99
N LEU A 46 26.01 -7.99 30.65
CA LEU A 46 25.54 -9.25 31.21
C LEU A 46 25.85 -10.34 30.18
N ASP A 47 26.92 -11.08 30.47
CA ASP A 47 27.18 -12.38 29.86
C ASP A 47 26.13 -13.37 30.37
N GLU A 48 25.07 -13.58 29.60
CA GLU A 48 24.21 -14.75 29.79
C GLU A 48 24.70 -15.92 28.93
N PRO A 49 24.84 -17.13 29.51
CA PRO A 49 25.26 -18.29 28.77
C PRO A 49 24.18 -18.72 27.76
N ILE A 50 24.58 -18.84 26.49
CA ILE A 50 23.76 -19.40 25.40
C ILE A 50 23.46 -20.86 25.73
N VAL A 51 22.25 -21.12 26.23
CA VAL A 51 21.70 -22.48 26.34
C VAL A 51 21.19 -22.90 24.96
N PRO A 52 21.68 -24.00 24.36
CA PRO A 52 21.18 -24.46 23.07
C PRO A 52 19.73 -24.94 23.20
N LEU A 53 18.80 -24.17 22.63
CA LEU A 53 17.41 -24.55 22.45
C LEU A 53 17.34 -25.81 21.57
N LYS A 54 17.08 -26.96 22.21
CA LYS A 54 16.68 -28.19 21.52
C LYS A 54 15.44 -27.87 20.66
N ARG A 55 15.60 -27.94 19.34
CA ARG A 55 14.48 -27.87 18.39
C ARG A 55 13.46 -28.95 18.77
N PRO A 56 12.20 -28.60 19.07
CA PRO A 56 11.18 -29.63 19.23
C PRO A 56 10.99 -30.32 17.88
N SER A 57 11.17 -31.63 17.89
CA SER A 57 10.80 -32.53 16.80
C SER A 57 9.35 -32.24 16.40
N ARG A 58 9.14 -31.70 15.19
CA ARG A 58 7.81 -31.54 14.57
C ARG A 58 7.18 -32.92 14.41
N LYS A 59 6.46 -33.39 15.43
CA LYS A 59 5.42 -34.41 15.24
C LYS A 59 4.32 -33.75 14.42
N GLY A 60 4.13 -34.25 13.19
CA GLY A 60 3.16 -33.72 12.25
C GLY A 60 1.77 -33.61 12.86
N ARG A 61 1.30 -32.37 13.06
CA ARG A 61 -0.13 -32.10 13.17
C ARG A 61 -0.73 -32.38 11.80
N LYS A 62 -1.35 -33.55 11.63
CA LYS A 62 -2.31 -33.77 10.56
C LYS A 62 -3.39 -32.71 10.72
N ARG A 63 -3.49 -31.77 9.77
CA ARG A 63 -4.69 -30.95 9.63
C ARG A 63 -5.86 -31.93 9.39
N PRO A 64 -7.03 -31.73 10.02
CA PRO A 64 -8.18 -32.56 9.72
C PRO A 64 -8.45 -32.46 8.22
N HIS A 65 -8.49 -33.62 7.55
CA HIS A 65 -8.95 -33.72 6.18
C HIS A 65 -10.45 -33.43 6.23
N VAL A 66 -10.82 -32.20 5.90
CA VAL A 66 -12.22 -31.84 5.69
C VAL A 66 -12.50 -32.24 4.25
N ASP A 67 -13.23 -33.34 4.08
CA ASP A 67 -13.78 -33.72 2.79
C ASP A 67 -14.78 -32.65 2.38
N TYR A 68 -14.37 -31.76 1.47
CA TYR A 68 -15.27 -30.79 0.86
C TYR A 68 -16.12 -31.53 -0.17
N PRO A 69 -17.46 -31.54 -0.03
CA PRO A 69 -18.31 -32.07 -1.08
C PRO A 69 -18.10 -31.26 -2.36
N ALA A 70 -18.00 -31.99 -3.47
CA ALA A 70 -17.80 -31.42 -4.79
C ALA A 70 -18.95 -30.47 -5.17
N THR A 71 -18.55 -29.30 -5.69
CA THR A 71 -19.33 -28.43 -6.57
C THR A 71 -20.74 -28.07 -6.10
N HIS A 72 -20.83 -27.08 -5.22
CA HIS A 72 -22.00 -26.22 -5.22
C HIS A 72 -21.98 -25.40 -6.52
N ALA A 73 -23.01 -25.55 -7.34
CA ALA A 73 -23.26 -24.64 -8.43
C ALA A 73 -23.39 -23.23 -7.86
N ASN A 74 -22.57 -22.28 -8.33
CA ASN A 74 -22.65 -20.87 -7.97
C ASN A 74 -24.10 -20.41 -8.17
N THR A 75 -24.80 -20.12 -7.08
CA THR A 75 -26.19 -19.67 -7.18
C THR A 75 -26.13 -18.17 -7.39
N GLU A 76 -26.42 -17.70 -8.60
CA GLU A 76 -26.42 -16.27 -8.90
C GLU A 76 -27.55 -15.58 -8.13
N VAL A 77 -27.22 -14.88 -7.04
CA VAL A 77 -28.14 -13.97 -6.37
C VAL A 77 -27.99 -12.58 -7.00
N PRO A 78 -29.00 -12.05 -7.71
CA PRO A 78 -28.95 -10.70 -8.24
C PRO A 78 -28.87 -9.70 -7.09
N THR A 79 -27.84 -8.86 -7.06
CA THR A 79 -27.82 -7.70 -6.17
C THR A 79 -28.44 -6.49 -6.86
N THR A 80 -29.03 -5.61 -6.05
CA THR A 80 -29.61 -4.32 -6.47
C THR A 80 -28.64 -3.39 -7.21
N ASN A 81 -27.34 -3.73 -7.21
CA ASN A 81 -26.28 -2.91 -7.79
C ASN A 81 -25.61 -3.55 -9.03
N GLY A 82 -26.12 -4.68 -9.55
CA GLY A 82 -25.61 -5.29 -10.80
C GLY A 82 -24.28 -6.03 -10.69
N TYR A 83 -23.76 -6.25 -9.47
CA TYR A 83 -22.54 -7.02 -9.25
C TYR A 83 -22.83 -8.49 -8.98
N ARG A 84 -21.96 -9.36 -9.50
CA ARG A 84 -21.98 -10.79 -9.17
C ARG A 84 -21.50 -10.99 -7.74
N VAL A 85 -22.37 -11.51 -6.89
CA VAL A 85 -21.97 -12.09 -5.60
C VAL A 85 -21.47 -13.48 -5.92
N LEU A 86 -20.22 -13.77 -5.58
CA LEU A 86 -19.69 -15.12 -5.64
C LEU A 86 -19.82 -15.71 -4.23
N ASP A 87 -20.58 -16.79 -4.10
CA ASP A 87 -20.86 -17.44 -2.81
C ASP A 87 -19.59 -17.84 -2.05
N ARG A 88 -18.52 -18.18 -2.79
CA ARG A 88 -17.15 -18.32 -2.30
C ARG A 88 -16.19 -18.40 -3.46
N LEU A 89 -15.12 -17.61 -3.40
CA LEU A 89 -14.03 -17.74 -4.36
C LEU A 89 -13.13 -18.91 -3.96
N PRO A 90 -12.48 -19.58 -4.93
CA PRO A 90 -11.47 -20.57 -4.58
C PRO A 90 -10.38 -19.92 -3.72
N PRO A 91 -9.75 -20.64 -2.79
CA PRO A 91 -8.63 -20.11 -2.02
C PRO A 91 -7.53 -19.60 -2.96
N LEU A 92 -6.98 -18.41 -2.64
CA LEU A 92 -5.82 -17.90 -3.36
C LEU A 92 -4.56 -18.55 -2.80
N ASP A 93 -3.90 -19.38 -3.59
CA ASP A 93 -2.56 -19.86 -3.24
C ASP A 93 -1.53 -18.74 -3.44
N LEU A 94 -0.82 -18.42 -2.36
CA LEU A 94 0.19 -17.38 -2.31
C LEU A 94 1.59 -17.93 -2.00
N SER A 95 1.75 -19.25 -1.87
CA SER A 95 3.04 -19.85 -1.53
C SER A 95 4.07 -19.60 -2.64
N GLY A 96 5.20 -19.03 -2.26
CA GLY A 96 6.27 -18.58 -3.16
C GLY A 96 5.89 -17.40 -4.05
N GLN A 97 4.67 -16.85 -3.93
CA GLN A 97 4.18 -15.77 -4.78
C GLN A 97 4.53 -14.39 -4.21
N CYS A 98 4.46 -13.38 -5.07
CA CYS A 98 4.67 -11.99 -4.67
C CYS A 98 3.35 -11.25 -4.46
N VAL A 99 3.31 -10.43 -3.42
CA VAL A 99 2.16 -9.65 -3.01
C VAL A 99 2.53 -8.17 -2.98
N LEU A 100 1.67 -7.30 -3.48
CA LEU A 100 1.84 -5.86 -3.43
C LEU A 100 0.81 -5.24 -2.49
N LEU A 101 1.25 -4.51 -1.47
CA LEU A 101 0.39 -3.77 -0.56
C LEU A 101 0.50 -2.27 -0.82
N LEU A 102 -0.61 -1.64 -1.19
CA LEU A 102 -0.71 -0.21 -1.46
C LEU A 102 -1.12 0.53 -0.19
N GLY A 103 -0.43 1.63 0.12
CA GLY A 103 -0.68 2.47 1.30
C GLY A 103 0.00 2.00 2.59
N MET A 104 0.73 0.87 2.55
CA MET A 104 1.49 0.34 3.66
C MET A 104 2.99 0.64 3.53
N VAL A 105 3.67 0.73 4.66
CA VAL A 105 5.13 0.86 4.72
C VAL A 105 5.75 -0.43 5.27
N TYR A 106 6.58 -1.11 4.47
CA TYR A 106 7.40 -2.20 4.97
C TYR A 106 8.69 -1.63 5.54
N ALA A 107 8.69 -1.34 6.84
CA ALA A 107 9.79 -0.66 7.49
C ALA A 107 10.86 -1.64 8.00
N ASN A 108 12.12 -1.20 8.01
CA ASN A 108 13.19 -1.92 8.70
C ASN A 108 13.06 -1.70 10.22
N GLU A 109 12.68 -2.75 10.95
CA GLU A 109 12.47 -2.71 12.41
C GLU A 109 13.66 -2.17 13.21
N LYS A 110 14.88 -2.16 12.66
CA LYS A 110 16.07 -1.62 13.32
C LYS A 110 16.14 -0.08 13.31
N ARG A 111 15.27 0.60 12.56
CA ARG A 111 15.28 2.07 12.46
C ARG A 111 14.28 2.69 13.43
N ARG A 112 14.75 3.63 14.26
CA ARG A 112 13.91 4.39 15.20
C ARG A 112 12.82 5.23 14.52
N GLU A 113 13.01 5.59 13.26
CA GLU A 113 12.04 6.35 12.45
C GLU A 113 10.76 5.57 12.11
N CYS A 114 10.65 4.31 12.55
CA CYS A 114 9.58 3.39 12.20
C CYS A 114 8.51 3.23 13.28
N GLU A 115 8.48 4.10 14.29
CA GLU A 115 7.40 4.11 15.29
C GLU A 115 6.02 4.40 14.66
N GLY A 116 4.96 4.00 15.35
CA GLY A 116 3.59 4.20 14.88
C GLY A 116 3.24 3.33 13.68
N GLN A 117 2.86 3.98 12.56
CA GLN A 117 2.40 3.28 11.35
C GLN A 117 3.45 2.28 10.83
N GLY A 118 4.72 2.68 10.77
CA GLY A 118 5.82 1.84 10.28
C GLY A 118 5.86 0.46 10.92
N MET A 119 5.84 0.45 12.25
CA MET A 119 5.88 -0.77 13.05
C MET A 119 4.62 -1.60 12.85
N ARG A 120 3.44 -0.96 12.85
CA ARG A 120 2.14 -1.64 12.70
C ARG A 120 2.04 -2.35 11.35
N ASP A 121 2.33 -1.63 10.28
CA ASP A 121 2.27 -2.15 8.93
C ASP A 121 3.30 -3.28 8.76
N THR A 122 4.52 -3.11 9.28
CA THR A 122 5.57 -4.14 9.28
C THR A 122 5.14 -5.43 9.98
N LYS A 123 4.49 -5.34 11.15
CA LYS A 123 4.00 -6.55 11.84
C LYS A 123 2.94 -7.28 11.03
N ARG A 124 2.00 -6.55 10.42
CA ARG A 124 0.96 -7.11 9.54
C ARG A 124 1.57 -7.78 8.31
N ILE A 125 2.58 -7.16 7.72
CA ILE A 125 3.31 -7.71 6.57
C ILE A 125 4.04 -9.01 6.95
N VAL A 126 4.77 -9.02 8.07
CA VAL A 126 5.48 -10.23 8.55
C VAL A 126 4.50 -11.36 8.87
N ALA A 127 3.32 -11.03 9.43
CA ALA A 127 2.27 -12.02 9.64
C ALA A 127 1.78 -12.62 8.32
N LEU A 128 1.53 -11.77 7.31
CA LEU A 128 1.10 -12.18 5.97
C LEU A 128 2.14 -13.09 5.29
N GLU A 129 3.41 -12.69 5.27
CA GLU A 129 4.49 -13.52 4.71
C GLU A 129 4.60 -14.88 5.41
N LYS A 130 4.47 -14.91 6.73
CA LYS A 130 4.58 -16.15 7.52
C LYS A 130 3.38 -17.08 7.33
N GLU A 131 2.17 -16.52 7.26
CA GLU A 131 0.94 -17.30 7.18
C GLU A 131 0.73 -17.91 5.80
N PHE A 132 1.10 -17.17 4.76
CA PHE A 132 0.85 -17.55 3.36
C PHE A 132 2.11 -17.94 2.58
N ASP A 133 3.29 -17.92 3.21
CA ASP A 133 4.58 -18.24 2.60
C ASP A 133 4.85 -17.41 1.32
N CYS A 134 4.57 -16.11 1.40
CA CYS A 134 4.66 -15.20 0.27
C CYS A 134 5.74 -14.14 0.47
N ARG A 135 6.03 -13.37 -0.59
CA ARG A 135 6.95 -12.23 -0.55
C ARG A 135 6.19 -10.93 -0.74
N VAL A 136 6.24 -10.06 0.26
CA VAL A 136 5.49 -8.81 0.25
C VAL A 136 6.35 -7.63 -0.21
N PHE A 137 5.75 -6.81 -1.08
CA PHE A 137 6.24 -5.53 -1.55
C PHE A 137 5.23 -4.46 -1.18
N THR A 138 5.70 -3.23 -0.98
CA THR A 138 4.85 -2.14 -0.50
C THR A 138 5.11 -0.83 -1.23
N VAL A 139 4.06 -0.02 -1.32
CA VAL A 139 4.10 1.32 -1.92
C VAL A 139 3.36 2.27 -1.01
N ASP A 140 4.00 3.35 -0.58
CA ASP A 140 3.29 4.46 0.06
C ASP A 140 3.87 5.81 -0.32
N LYS A 141 3.05 6.86 -0.17
CA LYS A 141 3.42 8.22 -0.59
C LYS A 141 4.30 8.95 0.44
N THR A 142 4.21 8.54 1.69
CA THR A 142 4.66 9.30 2.86
C THR A 142 6.05 8.90 3.35
N HIS A 143 6.39 7.61 3.33
CA HIS A 143 7.65 7.15 3.90
C HIS A 143 8.73 7.04 2.81
N PRO A 144 9.95 7.52 3.06
CA PRO A 144 11.03 7.46 2.08
C PRO A 144 11.61 6.04 1.98
N GLU A 145 12.06 5.64 0.79
CA GLU A 145 12.59 4.29 0.53
C GLU A 145 13.67 3.82 1.50
N ARG A 146 14.45 4.78 2.06
CA ARG A 146 15.47 4.50 3.06
C ARG A 146 14.93 3.85 4.35
N VAL A 147 13.65 4.03 4.68
CA VAL A 147 13.03 3.33 5.83
C VAL A 147 12.65 1.89 5.48
N GLY A 148 12.62 1.57 4.18
CA GLY A 148 12.20 0.30 3.64
C GLY A 148 13.01 -0.89 4.15
N TYR A 149 12.32 -2.01 4.30
CA TYR A 149 12.94 -3.31 4.52
C TYR A 149 13.66 -3.74 3.23
N VAL A 150 14.96 -4.02 3.36
CA VAL A 150 15.80 -4.51 2.27
C VAL A 150 16.29 -5.89 2.66
N THR A 151 15.92 -6.90 1.87
CA THR A 151 16.42 -8.27 1.99
C THR A 151 17.01 -8.68 0.66
N ASP A 152 18.14 -9.38 0.69
CA ASP A 152 18.73 -9.97 -0.51
C ASP A 152 19.00 -8.95 -1.64
N ASN A 153 19.34 -7.71 -1.27
CA ASN A 153 19.53 -6.56 -2.16
C ASN A 153 18.30 -6.18 -3.02
N VAL A 154 17.11 -6.64 -2.64
CA VAL A 154 15.85 -6.23 -3.28
C VAL A 154 15.13 -5.23 -2.38
N LEU A 155 14.81 -4.07 -2.95
CA LEU A 155 14.01 -3.04 -2.29
C LEU A 155 12.54 -3.49 -2.23
N ARG A 156 12.02 -3.83 -1.04
CA ARG A 156 10.62 -4.27 -0.86
C ARG A 156 9.63 -3.14 -0.55
N HIS A 157 10.12 -1.89 -0.50
CA HIS A 157 9.30 -0.72 -0.24
C HIS A 157 9.73 0.43 -1.13
N ILE A 158 8.78 1.05 -1.83
CA ILE A 158 9.04 2.23 -2.66
C ILE A 158 8.17 3.41 -2.22
N GLN A 159 8.74 4.61 -2.33
CA GLN A 159 8.00 5.84 -2.09
C GLN A 159 7.35 6.33 -3.38
N SER A 160 6.05 6.13 -3.54
CA SER A 160 5.35 6.60 -4.73
C SER A 160 3.90 6.98 -4.46
N ASN A 161 3.35 7.79 -5.36
CA ASN A 161 1.95 8.17 -5.31
C ASN A 161 1.17 7.26 -6.26
N PHE A 162 0.43 6.28 -5.72
CA PHE A 162 -0.42 5.42 -6.53
C PHE A 162 -1.65 6.15 -7.11
N ASN A 163 -1.84 7.45 -6.88
CA ASN A 163 -2.77 8.27 -7.68
C ASN A 163 -2.15 8.80 -8.99
N ASP A 164 -0.84 8.61 -9.18
CA ASP A 164 -0.12 9.02 -10.39
C ASP A 164 0.44 7.75 -11.07
N PRO A 165 -0.27 7.19 -12.07
CA PRO A 165 0.10 5.92 -12.68
C PRO A 165 1.48 5.98 -13.32
N ARG A 166 1.82 7.10 -13.98
CA ARG A 166 3.10 7.24 -14.69
C ARG A 166 4.26 7.21 -13.70
N ARG A 167 4.14 7.97 -12.61
CA ARG A 167 5.17 8.00 -11.57
C ARG A 167 5.26 6.67 -10.84
N MET A 168 4.13 6.03 -10.52
CA MET A 168 4.10 4.73 -9.87
C MET A 168 4.80 3.67 -10.70
N LEU A 169 4.42 3.51 -11.98
CA LEU A 169 5.00 2.50 -12.87
C LEU A 169 6.48 2.75 -13.13
N SER A 170 6.90 4.00 -13.30
CA SER A 170 8.31 4.38 -13.40
C SER A 170 9.10 3.95 -12.15
N SER A 171 8.51 4.13 -10.95
CA SER A 171 9.11 3.69 -9.69
C SER A 171 9.20 2.16 -9.61
N PHE A 172 8.18 1.43 -10.08
CA PHE A 172 8.19 -0.03 -10.13
C PHE A 172 9.30 -0.53 -11.05
N GLN A 173 9.42 0.07 -12.25
CA GLN A 173 10.44 -0.28 -13.22
C GLN A 173 11.86 -0.05 -12.69
N GLN A 174 12.06 1.05 -11.97
CA GLN A 174 13.34 1.38 -11.34
C GLN A 174 13.70 0.42 -10.20
N ALA A 175 12.73 0.07 -9.35
CA ALA A 175 12.97 -0.73 -8.15
C ALA A 175 12.99 -2.24 -8.42
N TRP A 176 12.11 -2.73 -9.30
CA TRP A 176 11.83 -4.15 -9.49
C TRP A 176 12.12 -4.64 -10.91
N GLY A 177 12.63 -3.75 -11.77
CA GLY A 177 12.97 -4.06 -13.16
C GLY A 177 11.79 -3.95 -14.10
N LYS A 178 12.01 -4.31 -15.37
CA LYS A 178 10.97 -4.23 -16.41
C LYS A 178 9.79 -5.16 -16.10
N GLU A 179 8.63 -4.82 -16.67
CA GLU A 179 7.39 -5.61 -16.63
C GLU A 179 7.61 -7.11 -16.87
N GLY A 180 6.79 -7.95 -16.23
CA GLY A 180 6.84 -9.41 -16.35
C GLY A 180 7.94 -10.11 -15.53
N ARG A 181 8.95 -9.40 -15.01
CA ARG A 181 9.93 -10.01 -14.09
C ARG A 181 9.38 -10.24 -12.69
N GLN A 182 8.51 -9.34 -12.25
CA GLN A 182 7.91 -9.36 -10.93
C GLN A 182 6.40 -9.19 -11.10
N GLN A 183 5.68 -10.32 -11.09
CA GLN A 183 4.22 -10.31 -11.11
C GLN A 183 3.69 -10.46 -9.69
N PHE A 184 2.63 -9.71 -9.38
CA PHE A 184 1.97 -9.72 -8.09
C PHE A 184 0.70 -10.55 -8.19
N ARG A 185 0.72 -11.70 -7.51
CA ARG A 185 -0.44 -12.60 -7.44
C ARG A 185 -1.61 -11.95 -6.70
N LEU A 186 -1.28 -11.15 -5.69
CA LEU A 186 -2.22 -10.34 -4.93
C LEU A 186 -1.74 -8.90 -4.93
N VAL A 187 -2.64 -7.98 -5.24
CA VAL A 187 -2.51 -6.56 -4.91
C VAL A 187 -3.59 -6.25 -3.87
N ALA A 188 -3.23 -5.66 -2.73
CA ALA A 188 -4.22 -5.28 -1.72
C ALA A 188 -4.01 -3.85 -1.26
N LEU A 189 -5.10 -3.11 -1.07
CA LEU A 189 -5.08 -1.75 -0.55
C LEU A 189 -5.24 -1.76 0.98
N ASP A 190 -4.48 -0.92 1.67
CA ASP A 190 -4.56 -0.85 3.14
C ASP A 190 -5.90 -0.30 3.61
N TYR A 191 -6.71 -1.18 4.20
CA TYR A 191 -7.99 -0.82 4.79
C TYR A 191 -7.84 -0.14 6.17
N PHE A 192 -6.66 -0.17 6.81
CA PHE A 192 -6.38 0.65 8.01
C PHE A 192 -6.23 2.14 7.67
N ARG A 193 -6.12 2.49 6.38
CA ARG A 193 -6.21 3.87 5.89
C ARG A 193 -7.63 4.22 5.43
N SER A 194 -8.64 3.44 5.80
CA SER A 194 -10.05 3.74 5.49
C SER A 194 -10.90 4.18 6.68
N PRO A 195 -10.44 4.92 7.72
CA PRO A 195 -11.40 5.56 8.62
C PRO A 195 -12.19 6.61 7.84
N ALA A 196 -13.51 6.61 8.03
CA ALA A 196 -14.50 7.41 7.29
C ALA A 196 -13.98 8.82 6.93
N GLY A 197 -13.70 9.03 5.64
CA GLY A 197 -13.23 10.31 5.06
C GLY A 197 -11.80 10.31 4.49
N TRP A 198 -10.91 9.41 4.92
CA TRP A 198 -9.54 9.38 4.34
C TRP A 198 -9.54 8.90 2.89
N SER A 199 -10.25 7.80 2.59
CA SER A 199 -10.39 7.28 1.22
C SER A 199 -11.00 8.31 0.28
N GLU A 200 -12.08 8.97 0.70
CA GLU A 200 -12.79 10.00 -0.05
C GLU A 200 -11.90 11.19 -0.47
N THR A 201 -10.88 11.50 0.34
CA THR A 201 -9.98 12.64 0.10
C THR A 201 -8.65 12.24 -0.53
N ASN A 202 -8.30 10.95 -0.53
CA ASN A 202 -6.97 10.48 -0.96
C ASN A 202 -6.98 9.54 -2.16
N TRP A 203 -8.12 9.00 -2.57
CA TRP A 203 -8.24 8.24 -3.83
C TRP A 203 -8.85 9.11 -4.91
N SER A 204 -8.02 9.43 -5.89
CA SER A 204 -8.43 10.24 -7.03
C SER A 204 -9.08 9.38 -8.12
N LYS A 205 -9.84 10.03 -9.00
CA LYS A 205 -10.35 9.39 -10.23
C LYS A 205 -9.23 8.68 -11.04
N ALA A 206 -8.03 9.26 -11.08
CA ALA A 206 -6.87 8.69 -11.77
C ALA A 206 -6.37 7.35 -11.17
N PHE A 207 -6.65 7.09 -9.89
CA PHE A 207 -6.37 5.78 -9.30
C PHE A 207 -7.19 4.69 -10.01
N PHE A 208 -8.50 4.91 -10.12
CA PHE A 208 -9.43 3.97 -10.74
C PHE A 208 -9.29 3.91 -12.26
N ASP A 209 -9.18 5.05 -12.94
CA ASP A 209 -9.14 5.10 -14.41
C ASP A 209 -7.82 4.66 -15.01
N HIS A 210 -6.73 4.77 -14.27
CA HIS A 210 -5.41 4.62 -14.88
C HIS A 210 -4.48 3.73 -14.08
N THR A 211 -4.45 3.88 -12.76
CA THR A 211 -3.50 3.13 -11.93
C THR A 211 -3.89 1.66 -11.83
N LEU A 212 -5.14 1.37 -11.46
CA LEU A 212 -5.62 -0.01 -11.35
C LEU A 212 -5.60 -0.74 -12.70
N PRO A 213 -6.11 -0.15 -13.82
CA PRO A 213 -5.96 -0.74 -15.16
C PRO A 213 -4.51 -1.01 -15.54
N ALA A 214 -3.59 -0.07 -15.28
CA ALA A 214 -2.19 -0.25 -15.65
C ALA A 214 -1.48 -1.39 -14.92
N LEU A 215 -1.89 -1.74 -13.70
CA LEU A 215 -1.36 -2.94 -13.02
C LEU A 215 -1.68 -4.22 -13.82
N CYS A 216 -2.81 -4.25 -14.52
CA CYS A 216 -3.18 -5.34 -15.42
C CYS A 216 -2.51 -5.18 -16.79
N THR A 217 -2.76 -4.08 -17.50
CA THR A 217 -2.35 -3.90 -18.90
C THR A 217 -0.84 -3.84 -19.11
N GLU A 218 -0.07 -3.42 -18.09
CA GLU A 218 1.40 -3.40 -18.12
C GLU A 218 2.00 -4.68 -17.50
N GLY A 219 1.21 -5.74 -17.33
CA GLY A 219 1.70 -7.07 -16.96
C GLY A 219 2.26 -7.23 -15.54
N TRP A 220 1.94 -6.31 -14.63
CA TRP A 220 2.32 -6.41 -13.20
C TRP A 220 1.49 -7.42 -12.43
N MET A 221 0.34 -7.85 -12.97
CA MET A 221 -0.51 -8.88 -12.42
C MET A 221 -0.74 -9.99 -13.45
N PRO A 222 -0.72 -11.28 -13.06
CA PRO A 222 -1.13 -12.36 -13.96
C PRO A 222 -2.66 -12.36 -14.14
N ASP A 223 -3.16 -13.03 -15.19
CA ASP A 223 -4.60 -13.09 -15.52
C ASP A 223 -5.46 -13.66 -14.37
N ASP A 224 -4.90 -14.55 -13.56
CA ASP A 224 -5.54 -15.17 -12.41
C ASP A 224 -5.11 -14.54 -11.07
N GLY A 225 -4.49 -13.35 -11.14
CA GLY A 225 -4.19 -12.50 -10.00
C GLY A 225 -5.45 -11.87 -9.40
N ARG A 226 -5.32 -11.33 -8.19
CA ARG A 226 -6.42 -10.66 -7.48
C ARG A 226 -6.01 -9.30 -7.00
N LEU A 227 -6.92 -8.33 -7.11
CA LEU A 227 -6.78 -7.03 -6.52
C LEU A 227 -7.91 -6.81 -5.52
N ILE A 228 -7.58 -6.62 -4.25
CA ILE A 228 -8.54 -6.51 -3.16
C ILE A 228 -8.56 -5.08 -2.63
N LEU A 229 -9.74 -4.47 -2.64
CA LEU A 229 -10.01 -3.11 -2.17
C LEU A 229 -10.99 -3.16 -0.99
N PRO A 230 -10.88 -2.26 0.01
CA PRO A 230 -11.93 -2.07 1.00
C PRO A 230 -13.24 -1.64 0.31
N ASN A 231 -14.36 -2.24 0.70
CA ASN A 231 -15.67 -1.85 0.21
C ASN A 231 -16.17 -0.61 0.94
N THR A 232 -15.92 0.54 0.34
CA THR A 232 -16.40 1.86 0.79
C THR A 232 -17.20 2.51 -0.34
N THR A 233 -18.02 3.51 -0.02
CA THR A 233 -18.74 4.30 -1.03
C THR A 233 -17.80 4.87 -2.09
N CYS A 234 -16.67 5.44 -1.68
CA CYS A 234 -15.64 5.97 -2.58
C CYS A 234 -15.10 4.90 -3.55
N THR A 235 -14.84 3.69 -3.05
CA THR A 235 -14.36 2.56 -3.88
C THR A 235 -15.39 2.19 -4.94
N MET A 236 -16.64 2.01 -4.53
CA MET A 236 -17.72 1.59 -5.42
C MET A 236 -18.02 2.64 -6.48
N ASP A 237 -18.07 3.91 -6.09
CA ASP A 237 -18.29 5.01 -7.03
C ASP A 237 -17.12 5.15 -8.01
N GLY A 238 -15.88 4.99 -7.55
CA GLY A 238 -14.69 4.95 -8.39
C GLY A 238 -14.72 3.83 -9.43
N ILE A 239 -15.10 2.61 -9.02
CA ILE A 239 -15.25 1.45 -9.93
C ILE A 239 -16.36 1.71 -10.96
N ARG A 240 -17.53 2.18 -10.52
CA ARG A 240 -18.68 2.44 -11.40
C ARG A 240 -18.41 3.52 -12.44
N ALA A 241 -17.68 4.56 -12.04
CA ALA A 241 -17.36 5.69 -12.91
C ALA A 241 -16.23 5.40 -13.91
N SER A 242 -15.54 4.25 -13.79
CA SER A 242 -14.36 3.93 -14.58
C SER A 242 -14.63 2.83 -15.60
N GLU A 243 -14.83 3.24 -16.87
CA GLU A 243 -15.00 2.31 -17.99
C GLU A 243 -13.72 1.49 -18.24
N ASP A 244 -12.55 2.13 -18.14
CA ASP A 244 -11.24 1.49 -18.33
C ASP A 244 -11.01 0.35 -17.33
N LEU A 245 -11.40 0.55 -16.07
CA LEU A 245 -11.31 -0.48 -15.03
C LEU A 245 -12.26 -1.65 -15.33
N GLN A 246 -13.51 -1.36 -15.69
CA GLN A 246 -14.49 -2.38 -16.02
C GLN A 246 -14.11 -3.18 -17.28
N ALA A 247 -13.38 -2.55 -18.22
CA ALA A 247 -12.83 -3.24 -19.39
C ALA A 247 -11.65 -4.16 -19.07
N CYS A 248 -10.99 -3.97 -17.92
CA CYS A 248 -9.82 -4.75 -17.51
C CYS A 248 -10.13 -5.83 -16.47
N PHE A 249 -11.19 -5.67 -15.67
CA PHE A 249 -11.44 -6.50 -14.50
C PHE A 249 -12.90 -6.96 -14.37
N ASN A 250 -13.05 -8.21 -13.95
CA ASN A 250 -14.27 -8.70 -13.34
C ASN A 250 -14.35 -8.22 -11.89
N VAL A 251 -15.51 -7.70 -11.48
CA VAL A 251 -15.76 -7.19 -10.13
C VAL A 251 -16.61 -8.18 -9.34
N ALA A 252 -16.17 -8.53 -8.14
CA ALA A 252 -16.92 -9.33 -7.17
C ALA A 252 -16.82 -8.71 -5.78
N VAL A 253 -17.84 -8.93 -4.95
CA VAL A 253 -17.79 -8.54 -3.53
C VAL A 253 -17.40 -9.74 -2.67
N LEU A 254 -16.61 -9.52 -1.62
CA LEU A 254 -16.18 -10.55 -0.68
C LEU A 254 -17.01 -10.44 0.60
N GLN A 255 -17.85 -11.43 0.86
CA GLN A 255 -18.68 -11.49 2.07
C GLN A 255 -17.87 -11.91 3.30
N ASP A 256 -17.01 -12.92 3.14
CA ASP A 256 -16.13 -13.36 4.21
C ASP A 256 -14.85 -12.51 4.20
N PRO A 257 -14.58 -11.71 5.25
CA PRO A 257 -13.35 -10.93 5.30
C PRO A 257 -12.09 -11.79 5.35
N ASP A 258 -12.18 -13.08 5.73
CA ASP A 258 -11.03 -13.99 5.68
C ASP A 258 -10.60 -14.37 4.27
N ASP A 259 -11.43 -14.10 3.25
CA ASP A 259 -11.03 -14.22 1.86
C ASP A 259 -10.02 -13.13 1.45
N ASN A 260 -9.80 -12.11 2.29
CA ASN A 260 -8.69 -11.17 2.19
C ASN A 260 -7.48 -11.66 3.02
N PRO A 261 -6.38 -12.11 2.38
CA PRO A 261 -5.21 -12.64 3.10
C PRO A 261 -4.59 -11.65 4.09
N LEU A 262 -4.62 -10.35 3.81
CA LEU A 262 -4.11 -9.33 4.73
C LEU A 262 -4.98 -9.23 5.99
N TRP A 263 -6.30 -9.36 5.85
CA TRP A 263 -7.22 -9.39 6.99
C TRP A 263 -7.01 -10.62 7.86
N ALA A 264 -6.97 -11.80 7.24
CA ALA A 264 -6.73 -13.08 7.92
C ALA A 264 -5.42 -13.05 8.72
N ALA A 265 -4.32 -12.62 8.09
CA ALA A 265 -3.03 -12.47 8.75
C ALA A 265 -3.04 -11.45 9.90
N THR A 266 -3.80 -10.36 9.76
CA THR A 266 -3.93 -9.33 10.80
C THR A 266 -4.66 -9.88 12.04
N ARG A 267 -5.64 -10.78 11.86
CA ARG A 267 -6.36 -11.43 12.96
C ARG A 267 -5.46 -12.29 13.84
N THR A 268 -4.48 -12.97 13.23
CA THR A 268 -3.46 -13.73 13.98
C THR A 268 -2.66 -12.84 14.94
N LEU A 269 -2.42 -11.56 14.59
CA LEU A 269 -1.75 -10.61 15.47
C LEU A 269 -2.63 -10.13 16.63
N GLU A 270 -3.92 -9.97 16.38
CA GLU A 270 -4.91 -9.59 17.40
C GLU A 270 -5.08 -10.66 18.45
N ALA A 271 -5.18 -11.92 18.02
CA ALA A 271 -5.23 -13.07 18.93
C ALA A 271 -4.02 -13.13 19.87
N HIS A 272 -2.87 -12.60 19.44
CA HIS A 272 -1.65 -12.51 20.26
C HIS A 272 -1.52 -11.19 21.05
N GLY A 273 -2.54 -10.33 21.06
CA GLY A 273 -2.49 -9.04 21.75
C GLY A 273 -1.55 -8.01 21.11
N THR A 274 -0.93 -8.32 19.96
CA THR A 274 0.17 -7.52 19.42
C THR A 274 -0.31 -6.13 19.00
N LEU A 275 -1.44 -6.05 18.27
CA LEU A 275 -1.96 -4.78 17.77
C LEU A 275 -2.52 -3.88 18.89
N TYR A 276 -3.07 -4.46 19.95
CA TYR A 276 -3.60 -3.70 21.09
C TYR A 276 -2.51 -2.92 21.83
N SER A 277 -1.26 -3.38 21.79
CA SER A 277 -0.12 -2.71 22.42
C SER A 277 0.44 -1.54 21.58
N MET A 278 -0.04 -1.35 20.34
CA MET A 278 0.48 -0.34 19.41
C MET A 278 -0.29 0.97 19.52
N SER A 279 0.40 2.08 19.22
CA SER A 279 -0.21 3.42 19.20
C SER A 279 -1.38 3.49 18.21
N GLY A 280 -2.53 3.98 18.68
CA GLY A 280 -3.75 4.12 17.90
C GLY A 280 -4.70 2.92 17.95
N HIS A 281 -4.27 1.78 18.52
CA HIS A 281 -5.11 0.59 18.78
C HIS A 281 -5.89 0.10 17.55
N TYR A 282 -5.31 0.25 16.36
CA TYR A 282 -5.91 -0.19 15.10
C TYR A 282 -5.96 -1.73 15.02
N THR A 283 -7.17 -2.25 14.85
CA THR A 283 -7.49 -3.68 14.69
C THR A 283 -8.49 -3.84 13.55
N ASN A 284 -8.62 -5.04 13.01
CA ASN A 284 -9.70 -5.47 12.14
C ASN A 284 -11.06 -5.03 12.69
N ASP A 285 -11.32 -5.23 13.98
CA ASP A 285 -12.60 -4.84 14.59
C ASP A 285 -12.83 -3.32 14.57
N THR A 286 -11.80 -2.53 14.90
CA THR A 286 -11.92 -1.06 14.87
C THR A 286 -12.08 -0.53 13.45
N GLU A 287 -11.46 -1.18 12.46
CA GLU A 287 -11.53 -0.76 11.07
C GLU A 287 -12.76 -1.32 10.34
N ARG A 288 -13.32 -2.45 10.79
CA ARG A 288 -14.51 -3.07 10.19
C ARG A 288 -15.68 -2.12 10.10
N ARG A 289 -15.85 -1.27 11.11
CA ARG A 289 -16.95 -0.29 11.20
C ARG A 289 -16.93 0.76 10.08
N HIS A 290 -15.82 0.85 9.34
CA HIS A 290 -15.66 1.77 8.22
C HIS A 290 -15.83 1.10 6.85
N LEU A 291 -16.11 -0.20 6.84
CA LEU A 291 -16.36 -1.01 5.65
C LEU A 291 -17.85 -1.36 5.56
N ASP A 292 -18.27 -1.81 4.38
CA ASP A 292 -19.59 -2.42 4.22
C ASP A 292 -19.76 -3.62 5.17
N GLU A 293 -20.92 -3.69 5.83
CA GLU A 293 -21.20 -4.67 6.88
C GLU A 293 -21.30 -6.10 6.33
N LEU A 294 -21.90 -6.24 5.14
CA LEU A 294 -22.21 -7.52 4.50
C LEU A 294 -21.07 -8.02 3.63
N ALA A 295 -20.33 -7.10 2.99
CA ALA A 295 -19.23 -7.42 2.12
C ALA A 295 -18.07 -6.43 2.28
N PRO A 296 -17.21 -6.59 3.29
CA PRO A 296 -16.21 -5.57 3.66
C PRO A 296 -15.14 -5.31 2.60
N PHE A 297 -15.01 -6.17 1.60
CA PHE A 297 -14.03 -6.03 0.52
C PHE A 297 -14.64 -6.24 -0.86
N ILE A 298 -13.99 -5.64 -1.86
CA ILE A 298 -14.25 -5.85 -3.29
C ILE A 298 -13.01 -6.51 -3.88
N GLN A 299 -13.23 -7.52 -4.69
CA GLN A 299 -12.19 -8.14 -5.49
C GLN A 299 -12.35 -7.76 -6.96
N LEU A 300 -11.24 -7.37 -7.57
CA LEU A 300 -11.06 -7.23 -9.00
C LEU A 300 -10.19 -8.39 -9.49
N THR A 301 -10.63 -9.09 -10.53
CA THR A 301 -9.88 -10.17 -11.17
C THR A 301 -9.67 -9.81 -12.63
N PRO A 302 -8.44 -9.82 -13.17
CA PRO A 302 -8.21 -9.50 -14.57
C PRO A 302 -9.11 -10.33 -15.50
N ILE A 303 -9.58 -9.71 -16.57
CA ILE A 303 -10.25 -10.43 -17.66
C ILE A 303 -9.16 -11.22 -18.42
N PRO A 304 -9.36 -12.51 -18.74
CA PRO A 304 -8.35 -13.32 -19.43
C PRO A 304 -7.82 -12.65 -20.70
N GLY A 305 -6.49 -12.62 -20.85
CA GLY A 305 -5.80 -11.98 -21.97
C GLY A 305 -5.63 -10.47 -21.84
N MET A 306 -6.11 -9.85 -20.76
CA MET A 306 -5.86 -8.42 -20.51
C MET A 306 -4.48 -8.16 -19.90
N SER A 307 -3.89 -9.13 -19.18
CA SER A 307 -2.55 -8.96 -18.60
C SER A 307 -1.51 -8.73 -19.69
N GLY A 308 -0.79 -7.60 -19.61
CA GLY A 308 0.23 -7.23 -20.60
C GLY A 308 -0.35 -6.80 -21.96
N SER A 309 -1.67 -6.65 -22.08
CA SER A 309 -2.31 -6.20 -23.31
C SER A 309 -2.20 -4.68 -23.46
N LYS A 310 -1.93 -4.20 -24.69
CA LYS A 310 -2.03 -2.77 -24.98
C LYS A 310 -3.50 -2.38 -25.07
N MET A 311 -4.01 -1.66 -24.07
CA MET A 311 -5.32 -1.03 -24.19
C MET A 311 -5.32 -0.04 -25.36
N LYS A 312 -6.18 -0.27 -26.35
CA LYS A 312 -6.44 0.74 -27.39
C LYS A 312 -7.24 1.85 -26.73
N ARG A 313 -6.62 3.00 -26.50
CA ARG A 313 -7.34 4.18 -26.02
C ARG A 313 -8.22 4.67 -27.16
N ASN A 314 -9.52 4.81 -26.91
CA ASN A 314 -10.43 5.42 -27.87
C ASN A 314 -10.00 6.89 -28.05
N GLY A 315 -9.23 7.17 -29.11
CA GLY A 315 -8.68 8.50 -29.38
C GLY A 315 -7.31 8.54 -30.07
N ASP A 316 -6.62 7.40 -30.18
CA ASP A 316 -5.39 7.24 -30.99
C ASP A 316 -5.65 6.50 -32.31
#